data_AF-A0A820PJC8-F1
#
_entry.id   AF-A0A820PJC8-F1
#
_cell.length_a   1.000
_cell.length_b   1.000
_cell.length_c   1.000
_cell.angle_alpha   90.00
_cell.angle_beta   90.00
_cell.angle_gamma   90.00
#
_symmetry.space_group_name_H-M   'P 1'
#
loop_
_entity.id
_entity.type
_entity.pdbx_description
1 polymer ?
#
loop_
_entity_poly.entity_id
_entity_poly.type
_entity_poly.pdbx_seq_one_letter_code
_entity_poly.pdbx_strand_id
1 'polypeptide(L)'
;DVCTPTPCLNGGTCIPNGIGGFTCQCPPGFSGQRCEDRDPCGSQPCMNGGTCRATNGNTGFQCICPPGYNGQRCENSMHLVYLEQL
;
A
#
# COMPACT_ATOMS: atom_id res chain seq x y z
N ASP A 1 10.32 -24.01 -16.61
CA ASP A 1 9.56 -22.76 -16.62
C ASP A 1 10.14 -21.84 -15.54
N VAL A 2 10.37 -20.56 -15.82
CA VAL A 2 10.97 -19.58 -14.89
C VAL A 2 10.11 -19.33 -13.65
N CYS A 3 8.84 -19.74 -13.68
CA CYS A 3 7.92 -19.66 -12.56
C CYS A 3 7.74 -20.97 -11.78
N THR A 4 8.55 -22.01 -12.04
CA THR A 4 8.44 -23.31 -11.33
C THR A 4 9.81 -23.80 -10.82
N PRO A 5 10.02 -23.90 -9.49
CA PRO A 5 9.11 -23.46 -8.42
C PRO A 5 8.90 -21.93 -8.43
N THR A 6 7.78 -21.46 -7.86
CA THR A 6 7.48 -20.01 -7.90
C THR A 6 8.59 -19.21 -7.22
N PRO A 7 9.21 -18.24 -7.92
CA PRO A 7 10.20 -17.37 -7.33
C PRO A 7 9.56 -16.31 -6.43
N CYS A 8 8.27 -16.02 -6.56
CA CYS A 8 7.57 -14.99 -5.80
C CYS A 8 7.20 -15.47 -4.39
N LEU A 9 7.43 -14.62 -3.40
CA LEU A 9 7.13 -14.85 -1.99
C LEU A 9 5.78 -14.24 -1.59
N ASN A 10 5.33 -14.55 -0.38
CA ASN A 10 4.16 -13.96 0.27
C ASN A 10 2.86 -13.99 -0.57
N GLY A 11 2.71 -15.00 -1.44
CA GLY A 11 1.54 -15.14 -2.32
C GLY A 11 1.62 -14.32 -3.62
N GLY A 12 2.80 -13.78 -3.96
CA GLY A 12 3.03 -13.10 -5.23
C GLY A 12 2.77 -13.99 -6.44
N THR A 13 2.21 -13.39 -7.50
CA THR A 13 1.95 -14.07 -8.77
C THR A 13 3.15 -13.92 -9.70
N CYS A 14 3.74 -15.04 -10.13
CA CYS A 14 4.85 -15.03 -11.06
C CYS A 14 4.36 -14.83 -12.51
N ILE A 15 4.96 -13.85 -13.19
CA ILE A 15 4.65 -13.52 -14.59
C ILE A 15 5.95 -13.63 -15.39
N PRO A 16 6.11 -14.61 -16.30
CA PRO A 16 7.26 -14.69 -17.19
C PRO A 16 7.35 -13.43 -18.08
N ASN A 17 8.53 -12.81 -18.19
CA ASN A 17 8.73 -11.61 -19.01
C ASN A 17 9.97 -11.71 -19.89
N GLY A 18 9.84 -12.47 -20.98
CA GLY A 18 10.92 -12.69 -21.96
C GLY A 18 11.76 -13.93 -21.66
N ILE A 19 12.90 -14.06 -22.32
CA ILE A 19 13.73 -15.27 -22.26
C ILE A 19 14.50 -15.27 -20.95
N GLY A 20 14.11 -16.14 -20.00
CA GLY A 20 14.79 -16.31 -18.72
C GLY A 20 14.40 -15.29 -17.64
N GLY A 21 13.51 -14.34 -17.95
CA GLY A 21 13.03 -13.32 -17.01
C GLY A 21 11.69 -13.65 -16.38
N PHE A 22 11.47 -13.15 -15.15
CA PHE A 22 10.15 -13.08 -14.52
C PHE A 22 9.94 -11.73 -13.82
N THR A 23 8.68 -11.39 -13.59
CA THR A 23 8.24 -10.32 -12.69
C THR A 23 7.28 -10.90 -11.66
N CYS A 24 7.36 -10.46 -10.41
CA CYS A 24 6.36 -10.79 -9.40
C CYS A 24 5.33 -9.68 -9.26
N GLN A 25 4.05 -10.02 -9.46
CA GLN A 25 2.96 -9.16 -9.04
C GLN A 25 2.69 -9.39 -7.56
N CYS A 26 2.99 -8.38 -6.73
CA CYS A 26 2.88 -8.49 -5.29
C CYS A 26 1.45 -8.24 -4.81
N PRO A 27 0.98 -9.01 -3.81
CA PRO A 27 -0.28 -8.72 -3.16
C PRO A 27 -0.17 -7.43 -2.33
N PRO A 28 -1.32 -6.78 -2.04
CA PRO A 28 -1.35 -5.64 -1.13
C PRO A 28 -0.63 -5.95 0.19
N GLY A 29 0.21 -5.02 0.64
CA GLY A 29 1.01 -5.20 1.85
C GLY A 29 2.45 -5.65 1.60
N PHE A 30 2.83 -5.95 0.36
CA PHE A 30 4.17 -6.42 0.00
C PHE A 30 4.75 -5.72 -1.22
N SER A 31 6.07 -5.64 -1.27
CA SER A 31 6.84 -5.08 -2.39
C SER A 31 8.20 -5.79 -2.50
N GLY A 32 9.07 -5.28 -3.38
CA GLY A 32 10.34 -5.94 -3.72
C GLY A 32 10.23 -6.81 -4.98
N GLN A 33 11.38 -7.24 -5.50
CA GLN A 33 11.43 -7.99 -6.77
C GLN A 33 10.70 -9.33 -6.68
N ARG A 34 10.69 -9.93 -5.49
CA ARG A 34 10.08 -11.21 -5.19
C ARG A 34 8.96 -11.08 -4.16
N CYS A 35 8.46 -9.87 -3.88
CA CYS A 35 7.47 -9.62 -2.84
C CYS A 35 7.95 -9.99 -1.44
N GLU A 36 9.26 -9.87 -1.18
CA GLU A 36 9.93 -10.20 0.07
C GLU A 36 9.75 -9.13 1.15
N ASP A 37 9.55 -7.88 0.73
CA ASP A 37 9.47 -6.74 1.62
C ASP A 37 8.04 -6.49 2.05
N ARG A 38 7.86 -6.12 3.32
CA ARG A 38 6.57 -5.57 3.76
C ARG A 38 6.44 -4.14 3.25
N ASP A 39 5.25 -3.81 2.77
CA ASP A 39 4.86 -2.47 2.39
C ASP A 39 3.46 -2.17 2.95
N PRO A 40 3.38 -1.59 4.17
CA PRO A 40 2.10 -1.26 4.78
C PRO A 40 1.34 -0.16 4.01
N CYS A 41 2.00 0.56 3.09
CA CYS A 41 1.34 1.51 2.19
C CYS A 41 0.87 0.88 0.87
N GLY A 42 1.34 -0.33 0.52
CA GLY A 42 0.96 -1.03 -0.71
C GLY A 42 -0.53 -1.35 -0.80
N SER A 43 -1.20 -1.49 0.35
CA SER A 43 -2.67 -1.64 0.45
C SER A 43 -3.43 -0.32 0.33
N GLN A 44 -2.75 0.80 0.09
CA GLN A 44 -3.31 2.15 0.01
C GLN A 44 -4.25 2.46 1.17
N PRO A 45 -3.77 2.39 2.43
CA PRO A 45 -4.63 2.50 3.59
C PRO A 45 -5.23 3.91 3.74
N CYS A 46 -4.61 4.96 3.20
CA CYS A 46 -5.09 6.33 3.35
C CYS A 46 -6.22 6.64 2.37
N MET A 47 -7.37 7.09 2.90
CA MET A 47 -8.55 7.49 2.15
C MET A 47 -8.49 8.97 1.74
N ASN A 48 -9.45 9.38 0.91
CA ASN A 48 -9.70 10.77 0.55
C ASN A 48 -8.46 11.53 0.04
N GLY A 49 -7.57 10.85 -0.68
CA GLY A 49 -6.34 11.43 -1.22
C GLY A 49 -5.22 11.64 -0.20
N GLY A 50 -5.30 11.01 0.98
CA GLY A 50 -4.23 11.04 1.98
C GLY A 50 -2.94 10.37 1.48
N THR A 51 -1.80 10.96 1.85
CA THR A 51 -0.49 10.42 1.52
C THR A 51 -0.04 9.41 2.57
N CYS A 52 0.24 8.17 2.16
CA CYS A 52 0.76 7.13 3.06
C CYS A 52 2.28 7.22 3.22
N ARG A 53 2.76 7.04 4.45
CA ARG A 53 4.18 6.86 4.77
C ARG A 53 4.37 5.63 5.64
N ALA A 54 5.27 4.73 5.24
CA ALA A 54 5.65 3.61 6.08
C ALA A 54 6.44 4.10 7.32
N THR A 55 6.20 3.48 8.46
CA THR A 55 6.84 3.79 9.74
C THR A 55 7.31 2.51 10.42
N ASN A 56 8.14 2.65 11.47
CA ASN A 56 8.62 1.52 12.28
C ASN A 56 9.26 0.39 11.44
N GLY A 57 10.06 0.74 10.44
CA GLY A 57 10.70 -0.24 9.56
C GLY A 57 9.70 -1.11 8.78
N ASN A 58 8.71 -0.47 8.13
CA ASN A 58 7.66 -1.11 7.33
C ASN A 58 6.71 -2.05 8.09
N THR A 59 6.61 -1.89 9.42
CA THR A 59 5.63 -2.61 10.24
C THR A 59 4.39 -1.78 10.54
N GLY A 60 4.43 -0.47 10.31
CA GLY A 60 3.30 0.44 10.46
C GLY A 60 3.21 1.46 9.32
N PHE A 61 2.13 2.23 9.32
CA PHE A 61 1.94 3.34 8.39
C PHE A 61 1.41 4.57 9.13
N GLN A 62 1.60 5.73 8.51
CA GLN A 62 0.99 7.00 8.89
C GLN A 62 0.38 7.65 7.65
N CYS A 63 -0.86 8.13 7.78
CA CYS A 63 -1.51 8.91 6.75
C CYS A 63 -1.35 10.42 7.03
N ILE A 64 -0.91 11.16 6.02
CA ILE A 64 -0.95 12.62 6.02
C ILE A 64 -2.24 13.03 5.31
N CYS A 65 -3.16 13.61 6.07
CA CYS A 65 -4.48 13.96 5.57
C CYS A 65 -4.48 15.30 4.83
N PRO A 66 -5.22 15.41 3.72
CA PRO A 66 -5.45 16.69 3.06
C PRO A 66 -6.36 17.59 3.93
N PRO A 67 -6.37 18.91 3.67
CA PRO A 67 -7.27 19.82 4.36
C PRO A 67 -8.73 19.36 4.29
N GLY A 68 -9.44 19.46 5.41
CA GLY A 68 -10.84 19.04 5.49
C GLY A 68 -11.05 17.56 5.80
N TYR A 69 -9.99 16.77 6.00
CA TYR A 69 -10.09 15.37 6.43
C TYR A 69 -9.26 15.08 7.68
N ASN A 70 -9.70 14.12 8.50
CA ASN A 70 -8.94 13.60 9.62
C ASN A 70 -9.19 12.10 9.86
N GLY A 71 -8.60 11.56 10.92
CA GLY A 71 -8.65 10.14 11.26
C GLY A 71 -7.32 9.45 10.95
N GLN A 72 -7.15 8.22 11.43
CA GLN A 72 -5.90 7.47 11.21
C GLN A 72 -5.67 7.19 9.73
N ARG A 73 -6.75 7.08 8.96
CA ARG A 73 -6.77 6.79 7.53
C ARG A 73 -7.35 7.95 6.72
N CYS A 74 -7.51 9.14 7.30
CA CYS A 74 -8.16 10.29 6.65
C CYS A 74 -9.60 10.02 6.20
N GLU A 75 -10.30 9.12 6.90
CA GLU A 75 -11.63 8.63 6.58
C GLU A 75 -12.75 9.62 6.92
N ASN A 76 -12.49 10.55 7.85
CA ASN A 76 -13.52 11.48 8.34
C ASN A 76 -13.43 12.83 7.61
N SER A 77 -14.55 13.31 7.09
CA SER A 77 -14.66 14.67 6.53
C SER A 77 -14.97 15.68 7.63
N MET A 78 -14.10 16.67 7.80
CA MET A 78 -14.21 17.79 8.75
C MET A 78 -15.19 18.89 8.30
N HIS A 79 -15.82 18.73 7.12
CA HIS A 79 -16.73 19.71 6.54
C HIS A 79 -18.01 19.95 7.36
N LEU A 80 -18.32 19.08 8.33
CA LEU A 80 -19.49 19.19 9.20
C LEU A 80 -19.29 20.13 10.39
N VAL A 81 -18.05 20.49 10.77
CA VAL A 81 -17.83 21.31 11.98
C VAL A 81 -17.99 22.81 11.69
N TYR A 82 -17.84 23.24 10.43
CA TYR A 82 -18.01 24.66 10.06
C TYR A 82 -19.47 25.11 9.94
N LEU A 83 -20.43 24.19 9.85
CA LEU A 83 -21.85 24.52 9.70
C LEU A 83 -22.64 24.53 11.02
N GLU A 84 -22.05 24.06 12.12
CA GLU A 84 -22.68 24.11 13.46
C GLU A 84 -22.21 25.32 14.29
N GLN A 85 -21.39 26.21 13.70
CA GLN A 85 -20.90 27.44 14.32
C GLN A 85 -21.44 28.71 13.65
N LEU A 86 -22.49 28.57 12.82
CA LEU A 86 -23.30 29.66 12.29
C LEU A 86 -24.74 29.56 12.80
#